data_AF-A0AAD7MID7-F1
#
_entry.id   AF-A0AAD7MID7-F1
#
_cell.length_a   1.000
_cell.length_b   1.000
_cell.length_c   1.000
_cell.angle_alpha   90.00
_cell.angle_beta   90.00
_cell.angle_gamma   90.00
#
_symmetry.space_group_name_H-M   'P 1'
#
loop_
_entity.id
_entity.type
_entity.pdbx_description
1 polymer ?
#
loop_
_entity_poly.entity_id
_entity_poly.type
_entity_poly.pdbx_seq_one_letter_code
_entity_poly.pdbx_strand_id
1 'polypeptide(L)'
;QESLPMLFLVTSLPEAQIRETFAEPCLIGNHRVLNIKQSFEDVRKYLEVEFDRIHRQHQTMTTVPFPWPEAEILERIVRDSSGYFIYAATIIKFIDDKRLQPPHRLDVILSIRQSTTEPPLNALDQLYLQILAGVPKDYHPRLLQILVFVKEGLSLRKISRLLQLKVGELRLIFRGLHSVFLLPQDDSGNASAHHASFWDFLDDHSRSGAFHLGSPQCRTNLAFQLLKTLSHNWDYTW
;
A
#
# COMPACT_ATOMS: atom_id res chain seq x y z
N GLN A 1 9.93 -43.19 -15.81
CA GLN A 1 9.50 -42.00 -15.06
C GLN A 1 10.08 -40.81 -15.82
N GLU A 2 9.27 -40.16 -16.65
CA GLU A 2 9.74 -39.06 -17.51
C GLU A 2 10.00 -37.81 -16.65
N SER A 3 11.24 -37.35 -16.59
CA SER A 3 11.59 -36.11 -15.90
C SER A 3 11.26 -34.92 -16.82
N LEU A 4 10.18 -34.21 -16.51
CA LEU A 4 9.88 -32.95 -17.19
C LEU A 4 10.90 -31.88 -16.74
N PRO A 5 11.46 -31.07 -17.66
CA PRO A 5 12.33 -29.97 -17.28
C PRO A 5 11.49 -28.89 -16.59
N MET A 6 11.55 -28.83 -15.27
CA MET A 6 10.88 -27.82 -14.46
C MET A 6 11.80 -26.61 -14.26
N LEU A 7 11.30 -25.42 -14.61
CA LEU A 7 11.94 -24.15 -14.32
C LEU A 7 11.21 -23.47 -13.16
N PHE A 8 11.93 -23.17 -12.08
CA PHE A 8 11.41 -22.45 -10.93
C PHE A 8 11.92 -21.01 -10.93
N LEU A 9 11.02 -20.03 -10.77
CA LEU A 9 11.36 -18.64 -10.50
C LEU A 9 11.18 -18.39 -9.00
N VAL A 10 12.27 -18.07 -8.31
CA VAL A 10 12.27 -17.75 -6.88
C VAL A 10 12.60 -16.27 -6.71
N THR A 11 11.77 -15.54 -5.98
CA THR A 11 11.99 -14.12 -5.64
C THR A 11 12.13 -13.99 -4.13
N SER A 12 13.21 -13.37 -3.67
CA SER A 12 13.45 -13.14 -2.24
C SER A 12 14.19 -11.83 -2.00
N LEU A 13 14.16 -11.35 -0.76
CA LEU A 13 15.16 -10.39 -0.30
C LEU A 13 16.53 -11.07 -0.23
N PRO A 14 17.64 -10.31 -0.35
CA PRO A 14 18.97 -10.87 -0.38
C PRO A 14 19.51 -11.19 1.02
N GLU A 15 18.71 -11.92 1.80
CA GLU A 15 19.05 -12.35 3.16
C GLU A 15 20.22 -13.34 3.16
N ALA A 16 21.04 -13.29 4.20
CA ALA A 16 22.27 -14.09 4.30
C ALA A 16 21.97 -15.59 4.16
N GLN A 17 20.96 -16.08 4.88
CA GLN A 17 20.55 -17.49 4.84
C GLN A 17 20.16 -17.93 3.43
N ILE A 18 19.39 -17.11 2.70
CA ILE A 18 18.98 -17.44 1.33
C ILE A 18 20.18 -17.44 0.39
N ARG A 19 21.08 -16.45 0.51
CA ARG A 19 22.31 -16.39 -0.27
C ARG A 19 23.21 -17.60 -0.02
N GLU A 20 23.32 -18.04 1.24
CA GLU A 20 24.09 -19.23 1.63
C GLU A 20 23.48 -20.50 1.04
N THR A 21 22.15 -20.68 1.13
CA THR A 21 21.47 -21.84 0.53
C THR A 21 21.70 -21.92 -0.98
N PHE A 22 21.53 -20.82 -1.71
CA PHE A 22 21.77 -20.82 -3.17
C PHE A 22 23.26 -20.92 -3.53
N ALA A 23 24.17 -20.66 -2.60
CA ALA A 23 25.60 -20.90 -2.78
C ALA A 23 26.01 -22.37 -2.53
N GLU A 24 25.09 -23.25 -2.15
CA GLU A 24 25.40 -24.67 -1.94
C GLU A 24 25.81 -25.38 -3.24
N PRO A 25 26.79 -26.32 -3.19
CA PRO A 25 27.30 -27.02 -4.37
C PRO A 25 26.24 -27.74 -5.21
N CYS A 26 25.14 -28.19 -4.60
CA CYS A 26 24.05 -28.88 -5.29
C CYS A 26 23.20 -27.94 -6.17
N LEU A 27 23.21 -26.63 -5.89
CA LEU A 27 22.44 -25.63 -6.62
C LEU A 27 23.30 -24.80 -7.57
N ILE A 28 24.61 -24.74 -7.37
CA ILE A 28 25.55 -24.05 -8.26
C ILE A 28 25.44 -24.60 -9.70
N GLY A 29 25.24 -23.72 -10.67
CA GLY A 29 25.04 -24.06 -12.09
C GLY A 29 23.60 -24.39 -12.49
N ASN A 30 22.70 -24.63 -11.52
CA ASN A 30 21.28 -24.94 -11.74
C ASN A 30 20.35 -23.74 -11.49
N HIS A 31 20.91 -22.57 -11.14
CA HIS A 31 20.15 -21.36 -10.92
C HIS A 31 20.88 -20.12 -11.46
N ARG A 32 20.12 -19.09 -11.78
CA ARG A 32 20.64 -17.77 -12.20
C ARG A 32 20.11 -16.72 -11.23
N VAL A 33 21.02 -16.05 -10.53
CA VAL A 33 20.66 -14.93 -9.65
C VAL A 33 20.47 -13.67 -10.49
N LEU A 34 19.30 -13.07 -10.40
CA LEU A 34 19.01 -11.75 -10.95
C LEU A 34 18.90 -10.75 -9.79
N ASN A 35 19.89 -9.87 -9.66
CA ASN A 35 19.85 -8.80 -8.68
C ASN A 35 19.01 -7.65 -9.25
N ILE A 36 17.74 -7.59 -8.87
CA ILE A 36 16.87 -6.45 -9.16
C ILE A 36 17.31 -5.31 -8.24
N LYS A 37 18.15 -4.42 -8.75
CA LYS A 37 18.59 -3.22 -8.03
C LYS A 37 17.57 -2.09 -8.23
N GLN A 38 17.62 -1.11 -7.35
CA GLN A 38 17.02 0.20 -7.59
C GLN A 38 17.52 0.78 -8.91
N SER A 39 16.63 1.39 -9.67
CA SER A 39 16.93 1.92 -10.99
C SER A 39 16.16 3.22 -11.21
N PHE A 40 16.88 4.34 -11.16
CA PHE A 40 16.31 5.65 -11.49
C PHE A 40 15.81 5.71 -12.93
N GLU A 41 16.51 5.03 -13.84
CA GLU A 41 16.18 4.95 -15.25
C GLU A 41 14.86 4.20 -15.49
N ASP A 42 14.67 3.05 -14.84
CA ASP A 42 13.43 2.27 -14.99
C ASP A 42 12.25 2.97 -14.31
N VAL A 43 12.49 3.61 -13.16
CA VAL A 43 11.48 4.44 -12.48
C VAL A 43 11.06 5.61 -13.37
N ARG A 44 12.01 6.32 -13.99
CA ARG A 44 11.72 7.41 -14.93
C ARG A 44 10.85 6.93 -16.08
N LYS A 45 11.28 5.88 -16.79
CA LYS A 45 10.53 5.34 -17.93
C LYS A 45 9.12 4.91 -17.54
N TYR A 46 8.99 4.26 -16.38
CA TYR A 46 7.68 3.88 -15.85
C TYR A 46 6.80 5.10 -15.59
N LEU A 47 7.32 6.13 -14.93
CA LEU A 47 6.57 7.35 -14.64
C LEU A 47 6.17 8.10 -15.93
N GLU A 48 7.06 8.22 -16.91
CA GLU A 48 6.76 8.83 -18.22
C GLU A 48 5.58 8.11 -18.89
N VAL A 49 5.67 6.79 -19.00
CA VAL A 49 4.62 5.96 -19.62
C VAL A 49 3.28 6.08 -18.88
N GLU A 50 3.31 6.06 -17.54
CA GLU A 50 2.09 6.11 -16.73
C GLU A 50 1.46 7.51 -16.67
N PHE A 51 2.26 8.57 -16.62
CA PHE A 51 1.74 9.94 -16.69
C PHE A 51 1.12 10.22 -18.07
N ASP A 52 1.76 9.78 -19.15
CA ASP A 52 1.18 9.82 -20.49
C ASP A 52 -0.12 9.01 -20.59
N ARG A 53 -0.18 7.84 -19.94
CA ARG A 53 -1.39 7.02 -19.86
C ARG A 53 -2.51 7.76 -19.13
N ILE A 54 -2.23 8.34 -17.97
CA ILE A 54 -3.20 9.11 -17.18
C ILE A 54 -3.70 10.31 -17.98
N HIS A 55 -2.80 11.08 -18.60
CA HIS A 55 -3.18 12.24 -19.43
C HIS A 55 -4.14 11.84 -20.56
N ARG A 56 -3.87 10.74 -21.27
CA ARG A 56 -4.71 10.27 -22.39
C ARG A 56 -6.03 9.64 -21.97
N GLN A 57 -6.06 8.90 -20.85
CA GLN A 57 -7.20 8.06 -20.48
C GLN A 57 -8.11 8.67 -19.42
N HIS A 58 -7.62 9.59 -18.61
CA HIS A 58 -8.39 10.13 -17.51
C HIS A 58 -9.34 11.23 -17.99
N GLN A 59 -10.64 11.05 -17.74
CA GLN A 59 -11.71 11.90 -18.27
C GLN A 59 -11.56 13.41 -17.96
N THR A 60 -10.89 13.75 -16.86
CA THR A 60 -10.68 15.14 -16.42
C THR A 60 -9.40 15.79 -16.99
N MET A 61 -8.62 15.08 -17.80
CA MET A 61 -7.33 15.58 -18.32
C MET A 61 -7.46 16.31 -19.66
N THR A 62 -8.66 16.36 -20.24
CA THR A 62 -8.93 16.98 -21.55
C THR A 62 -8.57 18.46 -21.62
N THR A 63 -8.60 19.19 -20.50
CA THR A 63 -8.22 20.60 -20.41
C THR A 63 -6.79 20.83 -19.92
N VAL A 64 -6.05 19.77 -19.58
CA VAL A 64 -4.68 19.87 -19.06
C VAL A 64 -3.70 19.81 -20.23
N PRO A 65 -2.80 20.79 -20.39
CA PRO A 65 -1.80 20.76 -21.47
C PRO A 65 -0.91 19.52 -21.42
N PHE A 66 -0.49 19.04 -22.59
CA PHE A 66 0.54 18.02 -22.74
C PHE A 66 1.89 18.69 -23.10
N PRO A 67 3.04 18.24 -22.58
CA PRO A 67 3.23 17.11 -21.64
C PRO A 67 2.73 17.42 -20.23
N TRP A 68 2.30 16.38 -19.51
CA TRP A 68 1.96 16.46 -18.10
C TRP A 68 2.49 15.23 -17.35
N PRO A 69 3.14 15.39 -16.20
CA PRO A 69 3.51 16.66 -15.57
C PRO A 69 4.68 17.34 -16.31
N GLU A 70 5.05 18.54 -15.87
CA GLU A 70 6.27 19.20 -16.34
C GLU A 70 7.51 18.35 -16.03
N ALA A 71 8.52 18.42 -16.89
CA ALA A 71 9.73 17.61 -16.76
C ALA A 71 10.41 17.78 -15.39
N GLU A 72 10.45 19.00 -14.85
CA GLU A 72 11.05 19.28 -13.54
C GLU A 72 10.32 18.56 -12.39
N ILE A 73 8.99 18.44 -12.48
CA ILE A 73 8.17 17.72 -11.52
C ILE A 73 8.42 16.20 -11.63
N LEU A 74 8.48 15.68 -12.86
CA LEU A 74 8.84 14.29 -13.11
C LEU A 74 10.21 13.95 -12.51
N GLU A 75 11.23 14.75 -12.80
CA GLU A 75 12.59 14.59 -12.25
C GLU A 75 12.61 14.56 -10.73
N ARG A 76 11.83 15.45 -10.12
CA ARG A 76 11.70 15.50 -8.66
C ARG A 76 11.13 14.20 -8.12
N ILE A 77 10.06 13.65 -8.72
CA ILE A 77 9.46 12.38 -8.28
C ILE A 77 10.44 11.21 -8.48
N VAL A 78 11.15 11.18 -9.61
CA VAL A 78 12.21 10.18 -9.87
C VAL A 78 13.27 10.22 -8.79
N ARG A 79 13.77 11.41 -8.43
CA ARG A 79 14.74 11.57 -7.35
C ARG A 79 14.18 11.15 -5.99
N ASP A 80 12.96 11.57 -5.68
CA ASP A 80 12.29 11.27 -4.41
C ASP A 80 12.01 9.77 -4.23
N SER A 81 11.92 9.02 -5.34
CA SER A 81 11.80 7.56 -5.31
C SER A 81 13.04 6.85 -4.78
N SER A 82 14.22 7.49 -4.80
CA SER A 82 15.52 6.83 -4.56
C SER A 82 15.70 5.53 -5.36
N GLY A 83 15.10 5.45 -6.55
CA GLY A 83 15.11 4.27 -7.43
C GLY A 83 14.20 3.12 -6.96
N TYR A 84 13.36 3.31 -5.95
CA TYR A 84 12.38 2.33 -5.50
C TYR A 84 11.12 2.38 -6.34
N PHE A 85 10.86 1.30 -7.08
CA PHE A 85 9.68 1.19 -7.94
C PHE A 85 8.35 1.27 -7.17
N ILE A 86 8.32 0.75 -5.93
CA ILE A 86 7.11 0.82 -5.09
C ILE A 86 6.65 2.26 -4.84
N TYR A 87 7.59 3.19 -4.66
CA TYR A 87 7.25 4.61 -4.48
C TYR A 87 6.54 5.17 -5.72
N ALA A 88 7.14 4.96 -6.89
CA ALA A 88 6.57 5.40 -8.16
C ALA A 88 5.19 4.77 -8.43
N ALA A 89 5.06 3.45 -8.23
CA ALA A 89 3.80 2.73 -8.41
C ALA A 89 2.70 3.21 -7.45
N THR A 90 3.04 3.50 -6.19
CA THR A 90 2.06 4.04 -5.22
C THR A 90 1.63 5.46 -5.60
N ILE A 91 2.53 6.32 -6.08
CA ILE A 91 2.18 7.66 -6.58
C ILE A 91 1.23 7.56 -7.77
N ILE A 92 1.58 6.76 -8.79
CA ILE A 92 0.74 6.60 -9.98
C ILE A 92 -0.65 6.10 -9.59
N LYS A 93 -0.74 5.09 -8.72
CA LYS A 93 -2.04 4.62 -8.23
C LYS A 93 -2.81 5.68 -7.46
N PHE A 94 -2.14 6.53 -6.67
CA PHE A 94 -2.78 7.61 -5.90
C PHE A 94 -3.31 8.75 -6.77
N ILE A 95 -2.61 9.03 -7.87
CA ILE A 95 -2.95 10.06 -8.86
C ILE A 95 -4.04 9.57 -9.81
N ASP A 96 -3.98 8.31 -10.25
CA ASP A 96 -4.96 7.66 -11.15
C ASP A 96 -6.26 7.25 -10.42
N ASP A 97 -6.70 8.10 -9.50
CA ASP A 97 -8.02 7.98 -8.90
C ASP A 97 -9.06 8.56 -9.86
N LYS A 98 -9.77 7.68 -10.58
CA LYS A 98 -10.81 8.01 -11.59
C LYS A 98 -11.89 9.02 -11.17
N ARG A 99 -11.98 9.33 -9.87
CA ARG A 99 -13.00 10.17 -9.25
C ARG A 99 -12.48 11.56 -8.90
N LEU A 100 -11.17 11.72 -8.85
CA LEU A 100 -10.47 12.94 -8.46
C LEU A 100 -9.68 13.45 -9.66
N GLN A 101 -9.30 14.71 -9.63
CA GLN A 101 -8.52 15.29 -10.72
C GLN A 101 -7.03 14.99 -10.50
N PRO A 102 -6.33 14.35 -11.47
CA PRO A 102 -4.91 14.02 -11.34
C PRO A 102 -4.01 15.22 -10.98
N PRO A 103 -4.22 16.44 -11.51
CA PRO A 103 -3.44 17.61 -11.10
C PRO A 103 -3.54 17.91 -9.60
N HIS A 104 -4.74 17.93 -9.02
CA HIS A 104 -4.90 18.15 -7.58
C HIS A 104 -4.26 17.04 -6.73
N ARG A 105 -4.27 15.80 -7.23
CA ARG A 105 -3.61 14.68 -6.54
C ARG A 105 -2.10 14.80 -6.59
N LEU A 106 -1.57 15.24 -7.72
CA LEU A 106 -0.16 15.54 -7.88
C LEU A 106 0.27 16.68 -6.94
N ASP A 107 -0.53 17.75 -6.80
CA ASP A 107 -0.25 18.84 -5.88
C ASP A 107 -0.11 18.35 -4.43
N VAL A 108 -1.00 17.46 -3.98
CA VAL A 108 -0.90 16.83 -2.64
C VAL A 108 0.45 16.13 -2.45
N ILE A 109 0.95 15.41 -3.46
CA ILE A 109 2.26 14.74 -3.41
C ILE A 109 3.40 15.77 -3.31
N LEU A 110 3.29 16.89 -4.01
CA LEU A 110 4.31 17.94 -4.01
C LEU A 110 4.35 18.74 -2.70
N SER A 111 3.21 18.86 -2.01
CA SER A 111 3.07 19.53 -0.71
C SER A 111 3.69 18.75 0.45
N ILE A 112 3.84 17.42 0.36
CA ILE A 112 4.37 16.55 1.42
C ILE A 112 5.71 17.07 1.99
N ARG A 113 6.57 17.60 1.12
CA ARG A 113 7.92 18.07 1.45
C ARG A 113 7.95 19.50 2.00
N GLN A 114 6.91 20.30 1.78
CA GLN A 114 6.90 21.69 2.27
C GLN A 114 6.64 21.75 3.78
N SER A 115 6.07 20.69 4.37
CA SER A 115 5.52 20.71 5.73
C SER A 115 6.36 19.99 6.80
N THR A 116 7.52 19.40 6.48
CA THR A 116 8.24 18.52 7.43
C THR A 116 9.26 19.28 8.28
N THR A 117 8.91 19.54 9.55
CA THR A 117 9.80 19.95 10.67
C THR A 117 10.24 18.78 11.56
N GLU A 118 9.83 17.55 11.24
CA GLU A 118 10.06 16.31 12.02
C GLU A 118 11.20 15.45 11.42
N PRO A 119 11.76 14.45 12.16
CA PRO A 119 12.90 13.65 11.73
C PRO A 119 12.71 13.03 10.34
N PRO A 120 13.79 12.71 9.60
CA PRO A 120 13.71 12.34 8.19
C PRO A 120 13.09 10.95 8.03
N LEU A 121 11.76 10.88 8.00
CA LEU A 121 11.03 9.75 7.44
C LEU A 121 11.44 9.60 5.98
N ASN A 122 11.64 8.36 5.51
CA ASN A 122 11.89 8.13 4.09
C ASN A 122 10.68 8.59 3.25
N ALA A 123 10.88 8.86 1.97
CA ALA A 123 9.83 9.41 1.11
C ALA A 123 8.57 8.53 1.04
N LEU A 124 8.73 7.21 1.12
CA LEU A 124 7.64 6.24 1.05
C LEU A 124 6.78 6.27 2.32
N ASP A 125 7.39 6.41 3.50
CA ASP A 125 6.69 6.53 4.78
C ASP A 125 5.87 7.83 4.82
N GLN A 126 6.44 8.94 4.33
CA GLN A 126 5.71 10.20 4.19
C GLN A 126 4.50 10.06 3.24
N LEU A 127 4.67 9.33 2.13
CA LEU A 127 3.58 9.04 1.20
C LEU A 127 2.47 8.21 1.87
N TYR A 128 2.83 7.18 2.63
CA TYR A 128 1.85 6.38 3.38
C TYR A 128 1.10 7.19 4.43
N LEU A 129 1.79 8.04 5.19
CA LEU A 129 1.16 8.95 6.14
C LEU A 129 0.14 9.86 5.46
N GLN A 130 0.46 10.40 4.28
CA GLN A 130 -0.42 11.30 3.54
C GLN A 130 -1.65 10.58 2.99
N ILE A 131 -1.48 9.34 2.52
CA ILE A 131 -2.60 8.50 2.09
C ILE A 131 -3.55 8.20 3.27
N LEU A 132 -2.99 7.86 4.44
CA LEU A 132 -3.77 7.60 5.65
C LEU A 132 -4.45 8.87 6.20
N ALA A 133 -3.75 10.00 6.18
CA ALA A 133 -4.28 11.30 6.60
C ALA A 133 -5.39 11.82 5.69
N GLY A 134 -5.48 11.33 4.44
CA GLY A 134 -6.59 11.60 3.53
C GLY A 134 -7.93 11.01 3.98
N VAL A 135 -7.92 10.05 4.92
CA VAL A 135 -9.14 9.58 5.59
C VAL A 135 -9.54 10.62 6.65
N PRO A 136 -10.82 11.01 6.78
CA PRO A 136 -11.21 12.01 7.78
C PRO A 136 -10.83 11.55 9.21
N LYS A 137 -10.35 12.48 10.03
CA LYS A 137 -9.78 12.19 11.37
C LYS A 137 -10.74 11.41 12.28
N ASP A 138 -12.04 11.68 12.20
CA ASP A 138 -13.06 10.98 12.98
C ASP A 138 -13.13 9.47 12.67
N TYR A 139 -12.67 9.07 11.48
CA TYR A 139 -12.60 7.67 11.06
C TYR A 139 -11.26 7.01 11.40
N HIS A 140 -10.24 7.72 11.87
CA HIS A 140 -8.90 7.13 12.14
C HIS A 140 -8.94 5.99 13.16
N PRO A 141 -9.64 6.10 14.32
CA PRO A 141 -9.72 4.98 15.26
C PRO A 141 -10.37 3.74 14.64
N ARG A 142 -11.35 3.96 13.75
CA ARG A 142 -12.04 2.87 13.05
C ARG A 142 -11.17 2.25 11.97
N LEU A 143 -10.44 3.08 11.23
CA LEU A 143 -9.48 2.67 10.22
C LEU A 143 -8.44 1.72 10.83
N LEU A 144 -7.88 2.05 11.99
CA LEU A 144 -6.90 1.18 12.65
C LEU A 144 -7.48 -0.18 13.01
N GLN A 145 -8.71 -0.24 13.53
CA GLN A 145 -9.38 -1.52 13.80
C GLN A 145 -9.60 -2.34 12.52
N ILE A 146 -10.01 -1.70 11.43
CA ILE A 146 -10.17 -2.34 10.13
C ILE A 146 -8.83 -2.92 9.65
N LEU A 147 -7.75 -2.12 9.71
CA LEU A 147 -6.43 -2.52 9.25
C LEU A 147 -5.87 -3.72 10.04
N VAL A 148 -6.09 -3.76 11.37
CA VAL A 148 -5.75 -4.95 12.17
C VAL A 148 -6.47 -6.19 11.65
N PHE A 149 -7.80 -6.13 11.46
CA PHE A 149 -8.54 -7.29 10.98
C PHE A 149 -8.18 -7.72 9.56
N VAL A 150 -7.84 -6.77 8.69
CA VAL A 150 -7.35 -7.10 7.35
C VAL A 150 -6.00 -7.83 7.43
N LYS A 151 -5.11 -7.38 8.32
CA LYS A 151 -3.82 -8.04 8.55
C LYS A 151 -3.98 -9.48 9.05
N GLU A 152 -4.97 -9.71 9.90
CA GLU A 152 -5.37 -11.04 10.38
C GLU A 152 -6.12 -11.89 9.32
N GLY A 153 -6.30 -11.38 8.09
CA GLY A 153 -6.90 -12.13 6.99
C GLY A 153 -8.41 -12.29 7.10
N LEU A 154 -9.12 -11.36 7.74
CA LEU A 154 -10.58 -11.37 7.76
C LEU A 154 -11.15 -10.77 6.46
N SER A 155 -12.29 -11.32 6.02
CA SER A 155 -13.03 -10.79 4.89
C SER A 155 -13.81 -9.53 5.24
N LEU A 156 -14.13 -8.71 4.23
CA LEU A 156 -14.88 -7.46 4.43
C LEU A 156 -16.21 -7.69 5.14
N ARG A 157 -16.90 -8.78 4.82
CA ARG A 157 -18.16 -9.18 5.49
C ARG A 157 -17.95 -9.49 6.98
N LYS A 158 -16.88 -10.20 7.34
CA LYS A 158 -16.58 -10.49 8.75
C LYS A 158 -16.24 -9.21 9.52
N ILE A 159 -15.42 -8.34 8.93
CA ILE A 159 -15.04 -7.05 9.51
C ILE A 159 -16.28 -6.18 9.72
N SER A 160 -17.17 -6.10 8.73
CA SER A 160 -18.43 -5.37 8.82
C SER A 160 -19.29 -5.81 10.01
N ARG A 161 -19.43 -7.12 10.22
CA ARG A 161 -20.17 -7.67 11.37
C ARG A 161 -19.49 -7.35 12.70
N LEU A 162 -18.16 -7.55 12.79
CA LEU A 162 -17.39 -7.30 14.01
C LEU A 162 -17.39 -5.84 14.43
N LEU A 163 -17.36 -4.92 13.46
CA LEU A 163 -17.34 -3.49 13.74
C LEU A 163 -18.72 -2.84 13.72
N GLN A 164 -19.78 -3.62 13.45
CA GLN A 164 -21.16 -3.14 13.27
C GLN A 164 -21.25 -2.02 12.23
N LEU A 165 -20.48 -2.14 11.14
CA LEU A 165 -20.43 -1.19 10.04
C LEU A 165 -21.18 -1.73 8.83
N LYS A 166 -21.74 -0.84 8.01
CA LYS A 166 -22.23 -1.23 6.69
C LYS A 166 -21.03 -1.54 5.79
N VAL A 167 -21.12 -2.57 4.96
CA VAL A 167 -20.05 -2.90 4.00
C VAL A 167 -19.74 -1.73 3.05
N GLY A 168 -20.75 -0.93 2.70
CA GLY A 168 -20.57 0.31 1.95
C GLY A 168 -19.63 1.31 2.62
N GLU A 169 -19.68 1.43 3.95
CA GLU A 169 -18.77 2.30 4.71
C GLU A 169 -17.33 1.79 4.67
N LEU A 170 -17.12 0.47 4.82
CA LEU A 170 -15.79 -0.14 4.64
C LEU A 170 -15.24 0.13 3.25
N ARG A 171 -16.06 -0.07 2.22
CA ARG A 171 -15.69 0.19 0.84
C ARG A 171 -15.33 1.66 0.62
N LEU A 172 -16.04 2.60 1.25
CA LEU A 172 -15.73 4.03 1.22
C LEU A 172 -14.41 4.37 1.91
N ILE A 173 -14.07 3.73 3.04
CA ILE A 173 -12.78 3.94 3.71
C ILE A 173 -11.64 3.43 2.82
N PHE A 174 -11.74 2.19 2.36
CA PHE A 174 -10.74 1.61 1.45
C PHE A 174 -10.66 2.32 0.10
N ARG A 175 -11.72 3.01 -0.30
CA ARG A 175 -11.75 3.89 -1.47
C ARG A 175 -10.62 4.93 -1.40
N GLY A 176 -10.41 5.53 -0.24
CA GLY A 176 -9.33 6.49 0.01
C GLY A 176 -7.94 5.86 0.05
N LEU A 177 -7.87 4.55 0.25
CA LEU A 177 -6.62 3.78 0.38
C LEU A 177 -6.30 2.94 -0.87
N HIS A 178 -6.96 3.18 -2.00
CA HIS A 178 -6.82 2.37 -3.23
C HIS A 178 -5.38 2.30 -3.76
N SER A 179 -4.54 3.29 -3.44
CA SER A 179 -3.12 3.33 -3.82
C SER A 179 -2.26 2.35 -3.03
N VAL A 180 -2.73 1.89 -1.88
CA VAL A 180 -2.05 0.92 -1.00
C VAL A 180 -2.83 -0.39 -0.82
N PHE A 181 -4.14 -0.41 -1.09
CA PHE A 181 -4.98 -1.60 -1.03
C PHE A 181 -5.65 -1.95 -2.35
N LEU A 182 -5.72 -3.26 -2.61
CA LEU A 182 -6.65 -3.88 -3.54
C LEU A 182 -7.85 -4.43 -2.76
N LEU A 183 -9.06 -4.03 -3.16
CA LEU A 183 -10.27 -4.66 -2.62
C LEU A 183 -10.68 -5.86 -3.47
N PRO A 184 -11.26 -6.89 -2.84
CA PRO A 184 -11.91 -7.97 -3.55
C PRO A 184 -13.17 -7.47 -4.26
N GLN A 185 -13.54 -8.14 -5.35
CA GLN A 185 -14.80 -7.86 -6.04
C GLN A 185 -15.99 -8.23 -5.16
N ASP A 186 -15.96 -9.42 -4.55
CA ASP A 186 -16.95 -9.90 -3.59
C ASP A 186 -16.56 -9.57 -2.13
N ASP A 187 -17.56 -9.27 -1.30
CA ASP A 187 -17.42 -8.98 0.13
C ASP A 187 -16.98 -10.19 0.97
N SER A 188 -17.04 -11.40 0.40
CA SER A 188 -16.51 -12.61 1.04
C SER A 188 -14.98 -12.70 0.98
N GLY A 189 -14.33 -11.91 0.12
CA GLY A 189 -12.89 -11.85 0.00
C GLY A 189 -12.21 -10.92 1.01
N ASN A 190 -10.88 -10.96 1.00
CA ASN A 190 -10.02 -10.14 1.85
C ASN A 190 -9.47 -8.95 1.07
N ALA A 191 -9.35 -7.80 1.73
CA ALA A 191 -8.52 -6.72 1.18
C ALA A 191 -7.04 -7.12 1.28
N SER A 192 -6.24 -6.70 0.31
CA SER A 192 -4.81 -7.03 0.26
C SER A 192 -4.01 -5.76 0.02
N ALA A 193 -2.95 -5.55 0.79
CA ALA A 193 -2.02 -4.46 0.51
C ALA A 193 -1.28 -4.75 -0.80
N HIS A 194 -1.02 -3.71 -1.60
CA HIS A 194 -0.27 -3.85 -2.86
C HIS A 194 1.19 -4.27 -2.63
N HIS A 195 1.73 -4.03 -1.44
CA HIS A 195 3.11 -4.38 -1.09
C HIS A 195 3.29 -4.55 0.43
N ALA A 196 4.19 -5.46 0.83
CA ALA A 196 4.45 -5.78 2.24
C ALA A 196 4.98 -4.58 3.05
N SER A 197 5.74 -3.68 2.41
CA SER A 197 6.29 -2.48 3.05
C SER A 197 5.27 -1.59 3.75
N PHE A 198 4.00 -1.65 3.32
CA PHE A 198 2.92 -0.92 3.96
C PHE A 198 2.59 -1.49 5.34
N TRP A 199 2.59 -2.82 5.48
CA TRP A 199 2.45 -3.47 6.79
C TRP A 199 3.70 -3.24 7.65
N ASP A 200 4.90 -3.34 7.07
CA ASP A 200 6.15 -3.04 7.81
C ASP A 200 6.16 -1.60 8.35
N PHE A 201 5.60 -0.65 7.60
CA PHE A 201 5.41 0.73 8.03
C PHE A 201 4.43 0.82 9.20
N LEU A 202 3.27 0.17 9.10
CA LEU A 202 2.23 0.17 10.13
C LEU A 202 2.61 -0.56 11.43
N ASP A 203 3.61 -1.45 11.36
CA ASP A 203 4.15 -2.20 12.50
C ASP A 203 5.27 -1.45 13.23
N ASP A 204 5.81 -0.38 12.63
CA ASP A 204 6.86 0.42 13.22
C ASP A 204 6.31 1.76 13.69
N HIS A 205 6.28 1.96 15.01
CA HIS A 205 5.81 3.19 15.63
C HIS A 205 6.63 4.42 15.21
N SER A 206 7.94 4.28 15.01
CA SER A 206 8.80 5.40 14.61
C SER A 206 8.50 5.90 13.20
N ARG A 207 7.92 5.03 12.36
CA ARG A 207 7.57 5.32 10.97
C ARG A 207 6.13 5.80 10.84
N SER A 208 5.19 5.12 11.51
CA SER A 208 3.74 5.34 11.34
C SER A 208 3.09 6.24 12.39
N GLY A 209 3.76 6.52 13.50
CA GLY A 209 3.28 7.40 14.56
C GLY A 209 1.87 7.02 15.04
N ALA A 210 0.92 7.94 14.89
CA ALA A 210 -0.48 7.74 15.29
C ALA A 210 -1.18 6.57 14.56
N PHE A 211 -0.65 6.10 13.43
CA PHE A 211 -1.21 4.98 12.68
C PHE A 211 -0.61 3.61 13.03
N HIS A 212 0.25 3.54 14.04
CA HIS A 212 0.89 2.29 14.46
C HIS A 212 -0.12 1.28 15.02
N LEU A 213 -0.19 0.10 14.38
CA LEU A 213 -1.14 -0.96 14.74
C LEU A 213 -0.77 -1.68 16.04
N GLY A 214 0.51 -1.72 16.41
CA GLY A 214 1.00 -2.39 17.61
C GLY A 214 0.75 -1.61 18.92
N SER A 215 0.16 -0.41 18.86
CA SER A 215 -0.07 0.40 20.05
C SER A 215 -0.95 -0.36 21.07
N PRO A 216 -0.65 -0.29 22.39
CA PRO A 216 -1.48 -0.93 23.41
C PRO A 216 -2.95 -0.48 23.32
N GLN A 217 -3.18 0.79 22.98
CA GLN A 217 -4.53 1.33 22.82
C GLN A 217 -5.29 0.68 21.66
N CYS A 218 -4.66 0.49 20.50
CA CYS A 218 -5.27 -0.23 19.37
C CYS A 218 -5.67 -1.65 19.77
N ARG A 219 -4.76 -2.38 20.42
CA ARG A 219 -5.01 -3.76 20.87
C ARG A 219 -6.14 -3.85 21.89
N THR A 220 -6.15 -2.98 22.90
CA THR A 220 -7.21 -2.94 23.92
C THR A 220 -8.57 -2.59 23.31
N ASN A 221 -8.63 -1.59 22.43
CA ASN A 221 -9.87 -1.21 21.77
C ASN A 221 -10.41 -2.34 20.89
N LEU A 222 -9.54 -3.05 20.17
CA LEU A 222 -9.90 -4.20 19.36
C LEU A 222 -10.44 -5.36 20.22
N ALA A 223 -9.73 -5.70 21.30
CA ALA A 223 -10.16 -6.75 22.23
C ALA A 223 -11.55 -6.44 22.82
N PHE A 224 -11.79 -5.19 23.20
CA PHE A 224 -13.09 -4.77 23.72
C PHE A 224 -14.21 -4.91 22.67
N GLN A 225 -13.98 -4.51 21.42
CA GLN A 225 -14.97 -4.66 20.33
C GLN A 225 -15.26 -6.14 20.02
N LEU A 226 -14.23 -6.99 20.02
CA LEU A 226 -14.38 -8.43 19.84
C LEU A 226 -15.22 -9.05 20.96
N LEU A 227 -14.89 -8.75 22.23
CA LEU A 227 -15.64 -9.24 23.38
C LEU A 227 -17.10 -8.78 23.35
N LYS A 228 -17.35 -7.50 23.03
CA LYS A 228 -18.71 -6.96 22.88
C LYS A 228 -19.50 -7.67 21.79
N THR A 229 -18.86 -7.99 20.66
CA THR A 229 -19.53 -8.68 19.56
C THR A 229 -19.82 -10.14 19.91
N LEU A 230 -18.88 -10.81 20.60
CA LEU A 230 -19.08 -12.18 21.06
C LEU A 230 -20.19 -12.27 22.11
N SER A 231 -20.25 -11.33 23.06
CA SER A 231 -21.30 -11.32 24.08
C SER A 231 -22.68 -11.10 23.47
N HIS A 232 -22.82 -10.23 22.46
CA HIS A 232 -24.10 -9.97 21.80
C HIS A 232 -24.58 -11.13 20.91
N ASN A 233 -23.65 -11.93 20.37
CA ASN A 233 -24.00 -13.14 19.62
C ASN A 233 -24.31 -14.34 20.53
N TRP A 234 -23.90 -14.30 21.80
CA TRP A 234 -24.18 -15.35 22.78
C TRP A 234 -25.64 -15.36 23.24
N ASP A 235 -26.32 -14.21 23.20
CA ASP A 235 -27.72 -14.05 23.63
C ASP A 235 -28.76 -14.68 22.67
N TYR A 236 -28.33 -15.32 21.57
CA TYR A 236 -29.22 -15.92 20.55
C TYR A 236 -29.09 -17.44 20.38
N THR A 237 -28.43 -18.13 21.32
CA THR A 237 -28.30 -19.59 21.26
C THR A 237 -28.66 -20.25 22.59
N TRP A 238 -29.90 -20.13 23.06
CA TRP A 238 -30.58 -21.10 23.94
C TRP A 238 -32.10 -21.00 23.77
#